data_AF-A0A2K4ZPD9-F1
#
_entry.id   AF-A0A2K4ZPD9-F1
#
_cell.length_a   1.000
_cell.length_b   1.000
_cell.length_c   1.000
_cell.angle_alpha   90.00
_cell.angle_beta   90.00
_cell.angle_gamma   90.00
#
_symmetry.space_group_name_H-M   'P 1'
#
loop_
_entity.id
_entity.type
_entity.pdbx_description
1 polymer ?
#
loop_
_entity_poly.entity_id
_entity_poly.type
_entity_poly.pdbx_seq_one_letter_code
_entity_poly.pdbx_strand_id
1 'polypeptide(L)'
;MKNFELNLKVNEIRYGETIERTYKAEINLTDDTTFSEIIDFLEGIKKVWGNGMVAIKAGFCMELEVIEAVYKNYGAPEKDLIQESFNRWVSVPTSNQDNNGIYLKPDTRYTDKCRYMYLSKDTLKDLAFTLH
;
A
#
# COMPACT_ATOMS: atom_id res chain seq x y z
N MET A 1 5.94 16.79 -5.07
CA MET A 1 6.27 15.47 -4.50
C MET A 1 5.04 14.60 -4.54
N LYS A 2 5.21 13.32 -4.87
CA LYS A 2 4.17 12.30 -4.74
C LYS A 2 4.61 11.25 -3.73
N ASN A 3 3.77 10.96 -2.75
CA ASN A 3 4.00 9.94 -1.73
C ASN A 3 3.10 8.73 -2.01
N PHE A 4 3.67 7.55 -1.83
CA PHE A 4 2.94 6.29 -1.84
C PHE A 4 3.30 5.45 -0.62
N GLU A 5 2.29 4.92 0.06
CA GLU A 5 2.47 4.08 1.24
C GLU A 5 1.59 2.83 1.16
N LEU A 6 2.17 1.70 1.55
CA LEU A 6 1.50 0.43 1.80
C LEU A 6 1.76 -0.01 3.24
N ASN A 7 0.70 -0.17 4.02
CA ASN A 7 0.76 -0.60 5.42
C ASN A 7 -0.10 -1.85 5.63
N LEU A 8 0.54 -2.98 5.93
CA LEU A 8 -0.13 -4.24 6.23
C LEU A 8 0.00 -4.56 7.72
N LYS A 9 -1.12 -4.81 8.38
CA LYS A 9 -1.20 -5.41 9.72
C LYS A 9 -1.77 -6.81 9.62
N VAL A 10 -1.18 -7.77 10.33
CA VAL A 10 -1.62 -9.16 10.39
C VAL A 10 -1.65 -9.61 11.85
N ASN A 11 -2.78 -10.19 12.26
CA ASN A 11 -2.93 -10.85 13.56
C ASN A 11 -2.76 -12.36 13.36
N GLU A 12 -1.54 -12.85 13.58
CA GLU A 12 -1.20 -14.27 13.49
C GLU A 12 -1.62 -15.00 14.77
N ILE A 13 -2.09 -16.25 14.65
CA ILE A 13 -2.27 -17.14 15.80
C ILE A 13 -1.08 -18.09 15.85
N ARG A 14 -0.29 -18.04 16.92
CA ARG A 14 0.80 -18.99 17.19
C ARG A 14 0.71 -19.52 18.61
N TYR A 15 0.73 -20.84 18.76
CA TYR A 15 0.70 -21.51 20.07
C TYR A 15 -0.45 -21.07 20.99
N GLY A 16 -1.59 -20.67 20.42
CA GLY A 16 -2.76 -20.18 21.17
C GLY A 16 -2.74 -18.68 21.50
N GLU A 17 -1.66 -17.97 21.16
CA GLU A 17 -1.54 -16.53 21.33
C GLU A 17 -1.77 -15.78 20.02
N THR A 18 -2.36 -14.58 20.10
CA THR A 18 -2.48 -13.68 18.96
C THR A 18 -1.29 -12.72 18.95
N ILE A 19 -0.52 -12.71 17.86
CA ILE A 19 0.64 -11.85 17.65
C ILE A 19 0.35 -10.91 16.49
N GLU A 20 0.38 -9.61 16.75
CA GLU A 20 0.29 -8.59 15.70
C GLU A 20 1.65 -8.39 15.02
N ARG A 21 1.65 -8.39 13.69
CA ARG A 21 2.80 -8.01 12.86
C ARG A 21 2.42 -6.90 11.90
N THR A 22 3.31 -5.93 11.76
CA THR A 22 3.15 -4.84 10.80
C THR A 22 4.27 -4.88 9.75
N TYR A 23 3.89 -4.66 8.49
CA TYR A 23 4.79 -4.56 7.35
C TYR A 23 4.48 -3.25 6.61
N LYS A 24 5.51 -2.47 6.28
CA LYS A 24 5.39 -1.18 5.61
C LYS A 24 6.29 -1.12 4.38
N ALA A 25 5.80 -0.49 3.32
CA ALA A 25 6.59 -0.02 2.19
C ALA A 25 6.16 1.41 1.85
N GLU A 26 7.10 2.31 1.62
CA GLU A 26 6.83 3.72 1.33
C GLU A 26 7.86 4.24 0.33
N ILE A 27 7.42 5.16 -0.53
CA ILE A 27 8.31 5.97 -1.35
C ILE A 27 7.80 7.40 -1.46
N ASN A 28 8.75 8.33 -1.42
CA ASN A 28 8.52 9.75 -1.71
C ASN A 28 9.19 10.07 -3.04
N LEU A 29 8.37 10.25 -4.07
CA LEU A 29 8.79 10.61 -5.42
C LEU A 29 8.98 12.14 -5.51
N THR A 30 10.23 12.54 -5.71
CA THR A 30 10.71 13.89 -5.99
C THR A 30 11.58 13.85 -7.26
N ASP A 31 12.05 15.01 -7.71
CA ASP A 31 12.97 15.08 -8.85
C ASP A 31 14.35 14.43 -8.55
N ASP A 32 14.68 14.25 -7.26
CA ASP A 32 15.92 13.64 -6.79
C ASP A 32 15.80 12.14 -6.48
N THR A 33 14.61 11.55 -6.65
CA THR A 33 14.41 10.13 -6.34
C THR A 33 15.30 9.26 -7.23
N THR A 34 16.13 8.44 -6.59
CA THR A 34 17.06 7.56 -7.27
C THR A 34 16.37 6.27 -7.73
N PHE A 35 16.94 5.64 -8.75
CA PHE A 35 16.47 4.33 -9.19
C PHE A 35 16.58 3.26 -8.08
N SER A 36 17.58 3.35 -7.20
CA SER A 36 17.73 2.43 -6.08
C SER A 36 16.55 2.51 -5.12
N GLU A 37 16.09 3.72 -4.78
CA GLU A 37 14.93 3.92 -3.90
C GLU A 37 13.65 3.33 -4.51
N ILE A 38 13.50 3.43 -5.84
CA ILE A 38 12.39 2.83 -6.56
C ILE A 38 12.45 1.30 -6.47
N ILE A 39 13.62 0.70 -6.65
CA ILE A 39 13.80 -0.76 -6.51
C ILE A 39 13.51 -1.22 -5.09
N ASP A 40 14.05 -0.55 -4.07
CA ASP A 40 13.83 -0.88 -2.65
C ASP A 40 12.33 -0.82 -2.30
N PHE A 41 11.63 0.20 -2.81
CA PHE A 41 10.19 0.31 -2.65
C PHE A 41 9.43 -0.86 -3.30
N LEU A 42 9.79 -1.24 -4.53
CA LEU A 42 9.16 -2.36 -5.24
C LEU A 42 9.40 -3.70 -4.53
N GLU A 43 10.58 -3.91 -3.96
CA GLU A 43 10.87 -5.08 -3.12
C GLU A 43 10.02 -5.06 -1.83
N GLY A 44 9.88 -3.89 -1.21
CA GLY A 44 8.99 -3.67 -0.08
C GLY A 44 7.55 -4.04 -0.40
N ILE A 45 7.01 -3.56 -1.53
CA ILE A 45 5.65 -3.90 -1.98
C ILE A 45 5.50 -5.41 -2.18
N LYS A 46 6.44 -6.06 -2.87
CA LYS A 46 6.40 -7.52 -3.10
C LYS A 46 6.37 -8.29 -1.78
N LYS A 47 7.13 -7.83 -0.78
CA LYS A 47 7.15 -8.43 0.56
C LYS A 47 5.82 -8.23 1.29
N VAL A 48 5.27 -7.02 1.27
CA VAL A 48 3.96 -6.70 1.87
C VAL A 48 2.88 -7.59 1.25
N TRP A 49 2.80 -7.62 -0.08
CA TRP A 49 1.84 -8.47 -0.79
C TRP A 49 2.02 -9.96 -0.46
N GLY A 50 3.25 -10.46 -0.48
CA GLY A 50 3.55 -11.85 -0.16
C GLY A 50 3.07 -12.25 1.25
N ASN A 51 3.32 -11.39 2.24
CA ASN A 51 2.84 -11.62 3.61
C ASN A 51 1.31 -11.54 3.70
N GLY A 52 0.67 -10.61 2.99
CA GLY A 52 -0.79 -10.52 2.91
C GLY A 52 -1.41 -11.79 2.32
N MET A 53 -0.87 -12.31 1.22
CA MET A 53 -1.35 -13.54 0.61
C MET A 53 -1.16 -14.76 1.52
N VAL A 54 -0.06 -14.82 2.30
CA VAL A 54 0.15 -15.87 3.29
C VAL A 54 -0.89 -15.77 4.41
N ALA A 55 -1.18 -14.56 4.90
CA ALA A 55 -2.20 -14.33 5.92
C ALA A 55 -3.59 -14.75 5.44
N ILE A 56 -3.97 -14.42 4.19
CA ILE A 56 -5.23 -14.85 3.57
C ILE A 56 -5.34 -16.38 3.56
N LYS A 57 -4.31 -17.07 3.06
CA LYS A 57 -4.29 -18.54 2.99
C LYS A 57 -4.36 -19.21 4.37
N ALA A 58 -3.77 -18.58 5.38
CA ALA A 58 -3.82 -19.04 6.76
C ALA A 58 -5.12 -18.66 7.49
N GLY A 59 -5.99 -17.86 6.87
CA GLY A 59 -7.23 -17.35 7.48
C GLY A 59 -6.99 -16.33 8.60
N PHE A 60 -5.82 -15.69 8.63
CA PHE A 60 -5.49 -14.69 9.63
C PHE A 60 -6.21 -13.37 9.37
N CYS A 61 -6.56 -12.66 10.45
CA CYS A 61 -7.11 -11.31 10.31
C CYS A 61 -6.00 -10.39 9.77
N MET A 62 -6.28 -9.67 8.69
CA MET A 62 -5.36 -8.70 8.13
C MET A 62 -6.05 -7.39 7.75
N GLU A 63 -5.29 -6.30 7.82
CA GLU A 63 -5.67 -4.98 7.36
C GLU A 63 -4.54 -4.43 6.48
N LEU A 64 -4.78 -4.32 5.18
CA LEU A 64 -3.88 -3.63 4.24
C LEU A 64 -4.46 -2.26 3.90
N GLU A 65 -3.65 -1.23 4.08
CA GLU A 65 -3.94 0.14 3.71
C GLU A 65 -2.98 0.59 2.61
N VAL A 66 -3.53 1.28 1.61
CA VAL A 66 -2.77 1.93 0.53
C VAL A 66 -3.11 3.41 0.53
N ILE A 67 -2.09 4.25 0.53
CA ILE A 67 -2.21 5.70 0.49
C ILE A 67 -1.43 6.23 -0.72
N GLU A 68 -2.05 7.17 -1.43
CA GLU A 68 -1.41 7.98 -2.46
C GLU A 68 -1.67 9.45 -2.14
N ALA A 69 -0.62 10.26 -2.01
CA ALA A 69 -0.73 11.68 -1.72
C ALA A 69 0.13 12.50 -2.67
N VAL A 70 -0.38 13.64 -3.15
CA VAL A 70 0.37 14.57 -4.02
C VAL A 70 0.45 15.93 -3.35
N TYR A 71 1.66 16.46 -3.27
CA TYR A 71 1.96 17.72 -2.62
C TYR A 71 2.67 18.70 -3.56
N LYS A 72 2.24 19.95 -3.50
CA LYS A 72 2.86 21.13 -4.14
C LYS A 72 3.67 21.92 -3.11
N ASN A 73 4.69 22.64 -3.59
CA ASN A 73 5.64 23.42 -2.79
C ASN A 73 6.47 22.56 -1.81
N TYR A 74 6.57 21.26 -2.07
CA TYR A 74 7.48 20.40 -1.31
C TYR A 74 8.93 20.86 -1.50
N GLY A 75 9.66 21.05 -0.40
CA GLY A 75 11.05 21.56 -0.42
C GLY A 75 11.20 23.08 -0.60
N ALA A 76 10.10 23.83 -0.63
CA ALA A 76 10.10 25.30 -0.69
C ALA A 76 9.66 25.89 0.66
N PRO A 77 10.57 26.05 1.64
CA PRO A 77 10.23 26.46 3.01
C PRO A 77 9.58 27.84 3.10
N GLU A 78 9.73 28.67 2.08
CA GLU A 78 9.13 30.01 1.98
C GLU A 78 7.67 30.00 1.48
N LYS A 79 7.12 28.83 1.15
CA LYS A 79 5.75 28.66 0.66
C LYS A 79 4.99 27.65 1.52
N ASP A 80 3.68 27.82 1.58
CA ASP A 80 2.82 26.84 2.23
C ASP A 80 2.85 25.51 1.46
N LEU A 81 3.01 24.41 2.20
CA LEU A 81 2.87 23.06 1.67
C LEU A 81 1.38 22.80 1.37
N ILE A 82 1.07 22.46 0.12
CA ILE A 82 -0.32 22.25 -0.32
C ILE A 82 -0.50 20.79 -0.72
N GLN A 83 -1.47 20.11 -0.12
CA GLN A 83 -1.88 18.77 -0.54
C GLN A 83 -2.90 18.89 -1.69
N GLU A 84 -2.48 18.52 -2.91
CA GLU A 84 -3.31 18.64 -4.12
C GLU A 84 -4.27 17.47 -4.29
N SER A 85 -3.86 16.26 -3.88
CA SER A 85 -4.73 15.09 -3.89
C SER A 85 -4.33 14.08 -2.82
N PHE A 86 -5.30 13.28 -2.39
CA PHE A 86 -5.11 12.22 -1.41
C PHE A 86 -6.14 11.12 -1.64
N ASN A 87 -5.65 9.93 -1.93
CA ASN A 87 -6.45 8.72 -2.05
C ASN A 87 -6.02 7.72 -0.98
N ARG A 88 -7.01 7.03 -0.42
CA ARG A 88 -6.84 5.95 0.54
C ARG A 88 -7.70 4.75 0.15
N TRP A 89 -7.12 3.57 0.20
CA TRP A 89 -7.80 2.29 0.04
C TRP A 89 -7.50 1.38 1.22
N VAL A 90 -8.48 0.58 1.62
CA VAL A 90 -8.37 -0.34 2.76
C VAL A 90 -8.88 -1.72 2.35
N SER A 91 -8.24 -2.78 2.82
CA SER A 91 -8.66 -4.15 2.53
C SER A 91 -10.08 -4.44 3.00
N VAL A 92 -10.78 -5.25 2.23
CA VAL A 92 -11.98 -5.93 2.76
C VAL A 92 -11.57 -7.03 3.75
N PRO A 93 -12.48 -7.50 4.63
CA PRO A 93 -12.18 -8.56 5.58
C PRO A 93 -11.55 -9.80 4.92
N THR A 94 -10.65 -10.49 5.63
CA THR A 94 -9.95 -11.67 5.10
C THR A 94 -10.91 -12.72 4.53
N SER A 95 -12.08 -12.93 5.14
CA SER A 95 -13.09 -13.88 4.65
C SER A 95 -13.67 -13.54 3.26
N ASN A 96 -13.48 -12.30 2.81
CA ASN A 96 -13.94 -11.81 1.51
C ASN A 96 -12.80 -11.68 0.50
N GLN A 97 -11.58 -12.09 0.86
CA GLN A 97 -10.42 -12.12 -0.02
C GLN A 97 -10.35 -13.43 -0.81
N ASP A 98 -9.63 -13.42 -1.93
CA ASP A 98 -9.35 -14.65 -2.70
C ASP A 98 -7.85 -15.02 -2.66
N ASN A 99 -7.51 -16.15 -3.28
CA ASN A 99 -6.14 -16.67 -3.30
C ASN A 99 -5.24 -16.06 -4.39
N ASN A 100 -5.77 -15.12 -5.19
CA ASN A 100 -5.12 -14.56 -6.37
C ASN A 100 -4.69 -13.09 -6.17
N GLY A 101 -5.30 -12.38 -5.24
CA GLY A 101 -4.94 -11.01 -4.93
C GLY A 101 -5.64 -10.45 -3.68
N ILE A 102 -5.39 -9.17 -3.42
CA ILE A 102 -5.96 -8.46 -2.27
C ILE A 102 -6.92 -7.38 -2.78
N TYR A 103 -8.21 -7.52 -2.47
CA TYR A 103 -9.23 -6.53 -2.73
C TYR A 103 -9.17 -5.41 -1.70
N LEU A 104 -9.16 -4.19 -2.21
CA LEU A 104 -9.19 -2.96 -1.44
C LEU A 104 -10.40 -2.12 -1.86
N LYS A 105 -11.17 -1.68 -0.88
CA LYS A 105 -12.25 -0.71 -1.05
C LYS A 105 -11.70 0.72 -0.89
N PRO A 106 -12.19 1.67 -1.69
CA PRO A 106 -11.85 3.08 -1.48
C PRO A 106 -12.42 3.56 -0.14
N ASP A 107 -11.64 4.35 0.60
CA ASP A 107 -12.18 5.16 1.69
C ASP A 107 -12.90 6.36 1.08
N THR A 108 -14.24 6.34 1.08
CA THR A 108 -15.06 7.32 0.36
C THR A 108 -14.99 8.74 0.91
N ARG A 109 -14.30 8.95 2.03
CA ARG A 109 -13.97 10.29 2.52
C ARG A 109 -12.90 10.98 1.67
N TYR A 110 -12.08 10.18 0.99
CA TYR A 110 -10.86 10.63 0.32
C TYR A 110 -10.80 10.17 -1.15
N THR A 111 -11.34 8.98 -1.44
CA THR A 111 -11.25 8.32 -2.74
C THR A 111 -12.64 8.12 -3.33
N ASP A 112 -12.81 8.30 -4.64
CA ASP A 112 -14.07 8.01 -5.33
C ASP A 112 -14.53 6.56 -5.09
N LYS A 113 -15.81 6.39 -4.73
CA LYS A 113 -16.46 5.11 -4.43
C LYS A 113 -16.37 4.07 -5.55
N CYS A 114 -16.17 4.50 -6.79
CA CYS A 114 -16.05 3.60 -7.95
C CYS A 114 -14.63 3.09 -8.19
N ARG A 115 -13.65 3.48 -7.37
CA ARG A 115 -12.23 3.13 -7.53
C ARG A 115 -11.81 1.99 -6.61
N TYR A 116 -12.40 0.81 -6.78
CA TYR A 116 -11.86 -0.39 -6.14
C TYR A 116 -10.47 -0.71 -6.68
N MET A 117 -9.60 -1.23 -5.83
CA MET A 117 -8.27 -1.66 -6.21
C MET A 117 -8.13 -3.16 -5.95
N TYR A 118 -7.54 -3.87 -6.90
CA TYR A 118 -7.23 -5.28 -6.78
C TYR A 118 -5.73 -5.48 -6.96
N LEU A 119 -5.05 -5.81 -5.86
CA LEU A 119 -3.60 -6.02 -5.85
C LEU A 119 -3.29 -7.46 -6.21
N SER A 120 -3.05 -7.68 -7.49
CA SER A 120 -2.57 -8.95 -8.04
C SER A 120 -1.05 -8.91 -8.23
N LYS A 121 -0.46 -10.08 -8.48
CA LYS A 121 0.94 -10.17 -8.88
C LYS A 121 1.24 -9.35 -10.15
N ASP A 122 0.29 -9.21 -11.06
CA ASP A 122 0.45 -8.43 -12.29
C ASP A 122 0.35 -6.92 -12.03
N THR A 123 -0.55 -6.49 -11.14
CA THR A 123 -0.60 -5.09 -10.65
C THR A 123 0.75 -4.63 -10.09
N LEU A 124 1.47 -5.52 -9.40
CA LEU A 124 2.81 -5.24 -8.88
C LEU A 124 3.89 -5.18 -9.96
N LYS A 125 3.76 -5.97 -11.02
CA LYS A 125 4.66 -5.88 -12.18
C LYS A 125 4.42 -4.57 -12.92
N ASP A 126 3.15 -4.20 -13.15
CA ASP A 126 2.78 -2.97 -13.84
C ASP A 126 3.31 -1.76 -13.07
N LEU A 127 3.16 -1.74 -11.74
CA LEU A 127 3.78 -0.72 -10.87
C LEU A 127 5.30 -0.63 -11.06
N ALA A 128 5.99 -1.77 -11.16
CA ALA A 128 7.43 -1.79 -11.41
C ALA A 128 7.82 -1.20 -12.78
N PHE A 129 6.99 -1.37 -13.80
CA PHE A 129 7.23 -0.81 -15.14
C PHE A 129 6.81 0.65 -15.26
N THR A 130 5.85 1.12 -14.45
CA THR A 130 5.31 2.49 -14.52
C THR A 130 6.18 3.50 -13.74
N LEU A 131 6.99 3.03 -12.80
CA LEU A 131 7.94 3.86 -12.03
C LEU A 131 9.31 3.99 -12.72
N HIS A 132 9.47 3.41 -13.92
CA HIS A 132 10.71 3.41 -14.68
C HIS A 132 10.76 4.53 -15.72
#